data_AF-A0A7M1AYM7-F1
#
_entry.id   AF-A0A7M1AYM7-F1
#
_cell.length_a   1.000
_cell.length_b   1.000
_cell.length_c   1.000
_cell.angle_alpha   90.00
_cell.angle_beta   90.00
_cell.angle_gamma   90.00
#
_symmetry.space_group_name_H-M   'P 1'
#
loop_
_entity.id
_entity.type
_entity.pdbx_description
1 polymer ?
#
loop_
_entity_poly.entity_id
_entity_poly.type
_entity_poly.pdbx_seq_one_letter_code
_entity_poly.pdbx_strand_id
1 'polypeptide(L)'
;MASSLTNSHASSTYGSNPVKKGEVRFNEMGSEVVEGYTCKPKDYDPNRPIMHYKTLLLLCDDERCGKAGKDDRASHLREILKEMGLNKGQNRIKISRTGCYGACRFRQVCQVTENTQANGNPKNNALWLRHTHNFSDEQWRELFRLLSEDKPLLEALDAEYFIPMKVYN
;
A
#
# COMPACT_ATOMS: atom_id res chain seq x y z
N MET A 1 -19.02 19.29 -25.55
CA MET A 1 -19.16 19.28 -24.08
C MET A 1 -18.55 17.99 -23.56
N ALA A 2 -17.65 18.10 -22.58
CA ALA A 2 -17.09 17.07 -21.69
C ALA A 2 -15.68 17.59 -21.32
N SER A 3 -15.66 18.61 -20.46
CA SER A 3 -15.32 18.49 -19.03
C SER A 3 -13.83 18.25 -18.84
N SER A 4 -13.12 19.36 -18.63
CA SER A 4 -11.73 19.36 -18.24
C SER A 4 -11.60 18.66 -16.88
N LEU A 5 -10.95 17.50 -16.85
CA LEU A 5 -10.41 16.96 -15.60
C LEU A 5 -9.17 17.79 -15.23
N THR A 6 -9.41 19.01 -14.75
CA THR A 6 -8.43 19.75 -13.99
C THR A 6 -8.15 18.96 -12.72
N ASN A 7 -6.99 18.30 -12.71
CA ASN A 7 -6.44 17.60 -11.56
C ASN A 7 -6.26 18.62 -10.42
N SER A 8 -7.25 18.74 -9.54
CA SER A 8 -7.28 19.73 -8.45
C SER A 8 -6.52 19.28 -7.20
N HIS A 9 -5.53 18.39 -7.34
CA HIS A 9 -4.81 17.83 -6.19
C HIS A 9 -3.57 18.64 -5.74
N ALA A 10 -3.30 19.79 -6.37
CA ALA A 10 -2.32 20.75 -5.87
C ALA A 10 -2.96 21.77 -4.91
N SER A 11 -3.67 21.31 -3.88
CA SER A 11 -4.02 22.17 -2.75
C SER A 11 -2.85 22.15 -1.76
N SER A 12 -2.36 23.32 -1.33
CA SER A 12 -1.27 23.48 -0.35
C SER A 12 -1.56 22.87 1.03
N THR A 13 -2.72 22.24 1.22
CA THR A 13 -3.23 21.71 2.49
C THR A 13 -2.94 20.22 2.72
N TYR A 14 -2.33 19.51 1.75
CA TYR A 14 -1.98 18.09 1.85
C TYR A 14 -0.50 17.90 1.49
N GLY A 15 0.22 17.03 2.21
CA GLY A 15 1.64 16.79 1.96
C GLY A 15 2.21 15.58 2.68
N SER A 16 3.29 15.01 2.14
CA SER A 16 4.02 13.86 2.69
C SER A 16 5.10 14.23 3.71
N ASN A 17 5.48 15.51 3.76
CA ASN A 17 6.42 16.03 4.75
C ASN A 17 5.77 16.19 6.13
N PRO A 18 6.55 16.28 7.22
CA PRO A 18 6.06 16.77 8.51
C PRO A 18 5.43 18.17 8.41
N VAL A 19 4.41 18.44 9.22
CA VAL A 19 3.80 19.78 9.34
C VAL A 19 4.77 20.76 10.00
N LYS A 20 4.95 21.95 9.40
CA LYS A 20 5.81 23.00 9.97
C LYS A 20 5.10 23.75 11.10
N LYS A 21 5.88 24.39 11.97
CA LYS A 21 5.35 25.25 13.03
C LYS A 21 4.44 26.34 12.48
N GLY A 22 3.22 26.43 13.00
CA GLY A 22 2.21 27.41 12.59
C GLY A 22 1.49 27.09 11.27
N GLU A 23 1.78 25.96 10.63
CA GLU A 23 1.09 25.50 9.43
C GLU A 23 -0.17 24.71 9.80
N VAL A 24 -1.29 24.99 9.13
CA VAL A 24 -2.50 24.16 9.18
C VAL A 24 -2.48 23.21 7.97
N ARG A 25 -2.36 21.91 8.23
CA ARG A 25 -2.38 20.85 7.21
C ARG A 25 -3.39 19.79 7.60
N PHE A 26 -4.08 19.24 6.61
CA PHE A 26 -4.99 18.12 6.78
C PHE A 26 -4.37 16.84 6.20
N ASN A 27 -4.59 15.71 6.87
CA ASN A 27 -4.25 14.41 6.30
C ASN A 27 -5.32 13.98 5.28
N GLU A 28 -5.08 12.89 4.55
CA GLU A 28 -6.01 12.35 3.55
C GLU A 28 -7.40 12.00 4.12
N MET A 29 -7.54 11.97 5.45
CA MET A 29 -8.78 11.71 6.18
C MET A 29 -9.53 12.98 6.60
N GLY A 30 -9.05 14.16 6.19
CA GLY A 30 -9.66 15.44 6.55
C GLY A 30 -9.42 15.84 8.01
N SER A 31 -8.51 15.18 8.72
CA SER A 31 -8.12 15.59 10.07
C SER A 31 -6.94 16.55 10.03
N GLU A 32 -6.99 17.60 10.84
CA GLU A 32 -5.85 18.49 11.03
C GLU A 32 -4.69 17.71 11.67
N VAL A 33 -3.47 17.94 11.19
CA VAL A 33 -2.28 17.17 11.57
C VAL A 33 -1.45 17.91 12.62
N VAL A 34 -0.93 17.16 13.59
CA VAL A 34 -0.03 17.67 14.63
C VAL A 34 1.29 18.15 14.01
N GLU A 35 1.81 19.29 14.46
CA GLU A 35 3.14 19.78 14.10
C GLU A 35 4.22 18.69 14.24
N GLY A 36 5.13 18.59 13.27
CA GLY A 36 6.19 17.58 13.25
C GLY A 36 5.76 16.18 12.81
N TYR A 37 4.48 15.94 12.54
CA TYR A 37 3.98 14.68 12.00
C TYR A 37 3.46 14.84 10.56
N THR A 38 3.46 13.75 9.80
CA THR A 38 2.89 13.73 8.44
C THR A 38 1.38 13.49 8.44
N CYS A 39 0.88 12.62 9.32
CA CYS A 39 -0.52 12.17 9.27
C CYS A 39 -1.22 12.05 10.64
N LYS A 40 -0.52 12.31 11.74
CA LYS A 40 -1.06 12.16 13.11
C LYS A 40 -2.15 13.22 13.35
N PRO A 41 -3.41 12.84 13.59
CA PRO A 41 -4.49 13.80 13.81
C PRO A 41 -4.29 14.55 15.14
N LYS A 42 -4.63 15.85 15.17
CA LYS A 42 -4.67 16.66 16.41
C LYS A 42 -5.79 16.20 17.34
N ASP A 43 -6.96 15.94 16.76
CA ASP A 43 -8.12 15.38 17.47
C ASP A 43 -7.99 13.87 17.58
N TYR A 44 -7.46 13.42 18.73
CA TYR A 44 -7.34 12.01 19.07
C TYR A 44 -8.68 11.49 19.62
N ASP A 45 -9.33 10.65 18.83
CA ASP A 45 -10.52 9.89 19.23
C ASP A 45 -10.18 8.40 19.23
N PRO A 46 -10.12 7.73 20.40
CA PRO A 46 -9.82 6.29 20.48
C PRO A 46 -10.94 5.41 19.91
N ASN A 47 -12.15 5.94 19.72
CA ASN A 47 -13.28 5.21 19.16
C ASN A 47 -13.42 5.42 17.64
N ARG A 48 -12.56 6.24 17.04
CA ARG A 48 -12.59 6.48 15.60
C ARG A 48 -12.33 5.16 14.85
N PRO A 49 -13.22 4.74 13.94
CA PRO A 49 -13.02 3.52 13.19
C PRO A 49 -11.76 3.62 12.33
N ILE A 50 -11.12 2.46 12.12
CA ILE A 50 -10.02 2.39 11.17
C ILE A 50 -10.55 2.66 9.76
N MET A 51 -9.71 3.27 8.92
CA MET A 51 -10.04 3.40 7.51
C MET A 51 -10.20 2.03 6.86
N HIS A 52 -11.27 1.88 6.08
CA HIS A 52 -11.47 0.75 5.19
C HIS A 52 -10.21 0.48 4.33
N TYR A 53 -9.95 -0.78 4.04
CA TYR A 53 -9.05 -1.21 2.98
C TYR A 53 -9.64 -2.49 2.38
N LYS A 54 -9.50 -2.61 1.06
CA LYS A 54 -9.78 -3.84 0.32
C LYS A 54 -8.62 -4.80 0.49
N THR A 55 -7.45 -4.38 0.06
CA THR A 55 -6.22 -5.18 0.12
C THR A 55 -5.19 -4.52 1.04
N LEU A 56 -4.49 -5.32 1.83
CA LEU A 56 -3.34 -4.93 2.63
C LEU A 56 -2.10 -5.63 2.08
N LEU A 57 -1.15 -4.84 1.60
CA LEU A 57 0.17 -5.28 1.23
C LEU A 57 1.12 -5.07 2.41
N LEU A 58 1.73 -6.16 2.85
CA LEU A 58 2.73 -6.16 3.91
C LEU A 58 4.09 -6.35 3.28
N LEU A 59 4.87 -5.28 3.20
CA LEU A 59 6.19 -5.28 2.57
C LEU A 59 7.27 -5.42 3.64
N CYS A 60 8.06 -6.48 3.56
CA CYS A 60 9.21 -6.64 4.44
C CYS A 60 10.29 -5.62 4.06
N ASP A 61 10.69 -4.79 5.01
CA ASP A 61 11.75 -3.80 4.86
C ASP A 61 12.90 -3.99 5.86
N ASP A 62 12.87 -5.09 6.61
CA ASP A 62 13.95 -5.49 7.51
C ASP A 62 15.29 -5.67 6.76
N GLU A 63 16.40 -5.69 7.47
CA GLU A 63 17.77 -5.43 6.98
C GLU A 63 18.07 -6.03 5.59
N ARG A 64 17.81 -7.34 5.40
CA ARG A 64 18.09 -8.03 4.13
C ARG A 64 17.14 -7.64 3.00
N CYS A 65 15.87 -7.40 3.31
CA CYS A 65 14.86 -7.00 2.32
C CYS A 65 15.01 -5.52 1.95
N GLY A 66 15.27 -4.65 2.94
CA GLY A 66 15.57 -3.23 2.73
C GLY A 66 16.80 -3.01 1.86
N LYS A 67 17.90 -3.74 2.12
CA LYS A 67 19.12 -3.68 1.29
C LYS A 67 18.91 -4.13 -0.15
N ALA A 68 17.94 -4.99 -0.43
CA ALA A 68 17.65 -5.45 -1.79
C ALA A 68 16.97 -4.36 -2.63
N GLY A 69 16.08 -3.54 -2.04
CA GLY A 69 15.29 -2.53 -2.74
C GLY A 69 16.07 -1.33 -3.29
N LYS A 70 17.23 -1.00 -2.70
CA LYS A 70 18.01 0.23 -2.96
C LYS A 70 17.24 1.56 -2.79
N ASP A 71 15.97 1.51 -2.42
CA ASP A 71 15.07 2.63 -2.21
C ASP A 71 14.13 2.39 -1.02
N ASP A 72 13.43 3.44 -0.61
CA ASP A 72 12.29 3.30 0.31
C ASP A 72 11.06 2.83 -0.47
N ARG A 73 11.07 1.55 -0.83
CA ARG A 73 10.05 0.93 -1.69
C ARG A 73 8.63 1.14 -1.16
N ALA A 74 8.41 1.02 0.14
CA ALA A 74 7.08 1.20 0.71
C ALA A 74 6.54 2.63 0.55
N SER A 75 7.40 3.65 0.61
CA SER A 75 6.99 5.03 0.33
C SER A 75 6.71 5.22 -1.16
N HIS A 76 7.60 4.74 -2.04
CA HIS A 76 7.42 4.82 -3.49
C HIS A 76 6.10 4.22 -3.96
N LEU A 77 5.80 2.98 -3.52
CA LEU A 77 4.55 2.30 -3.88
C LEU A 77 3.28 3.02 -3.38
N ARG A 78 3.37 3.74 -2.24
CA ARG A 78 2.23 4.55 -1.76
C ARG A 78 1.97 5.76 -2.66
N GLU A 79 3.00 6.36 -3.25
CA GLU A 79 2.82 7.44 -4.23
C GLU A 79 2.15 6.90 -5.51
N ILE A 80 2.59 5.74 -6.01
CA ILE A 80 1.91 5.07 -7.15
C ILE A 80 0.42 4.84 -6.84
N LEU A 81 0.08 4.36 -5.64
CA LEU A 81 -1.32 4.17 -5.24
C LEU A 81 -2.12 5.47 -5.20
N LYS A 82 -1.52 6.59 -4.76
CA LYS A 82 -2.18 7.90 -4.78
C LYS A 82 -2.45 8.36 -6.21
N GLU A 83 -1.48 8.24 -7.10
CA GLU A 83 -1.62 8.58 -8.52
C GLU A 83 -2.73 7.76 -9.18
N MET A 84 -2.90 6.50 -8.79
CA MET A 84 -3.97 5.62 -9.26
C MET A 84 -5.32 5.84 -8.56
N GLY A 85 -5.39 6.69 -7.54
CA GLY A 85 -6.59 6.88 -6.72
C GLY A 85 -6.97 5.67 -5.85
N LEU A 86 -6.04 4.73 -5.64
CA LEU A 86 -6.21 3.51 -4.86
C LEU A 86 -5.74 3.65 -3.40
N ASN A 87 -5.35 4.85 -2.95
CA ASN A 87 -5.02 5.13 -1.56
C ASN A 87 -6.25 5.38 -0.66
N LYS A 88 -7.46 5.50 -1.24
CA LYS A 88 -8.73 5.81 -0.57
C LYS A 88 -9.93 5.09 -1.23
N GLY A 89 -11.09 5.17 -0.59
CA GLY A 89 -12.33 4.59 -1.10
C GLY A 89 -12.48 3.07 -0.91
N GLN A 90 -13.48 2.48 -1.55
CA GLN A 90 -13.84 1.06 -1.39
C GLN A 90 -12.77 0.10 -1.92
N ASN A 91 -12.03 0.52 -2.96
CA ASN A 91 -10.93 -0.24 -3.56
C ASN A 91 -9.57 0.11 -2.96
N ARG A 92 -9.54 0.73 -1.78
CA ARG A 92 -8.30 1.18 -1.15
C ARG A 92 -7.33 0.01 -0.94
N ILE A 93 -6.12 0.16 -1.45
CA ILE A 93 -4.98 -0.70 -1.16
C ILE A 93 -4.13 0.00 -0.09
N LYS A 94 -3.87 -0.70 1.02
CA LYS A 94 -3.02 -0.21 2.10
C LYS A 94 -1.66 -0.88 2.00
N ILE A 95 -0.58 -0.11 2.14
CA ILE A 95 0.78 -0.65 2.24
C ILE A 95 1.32 -0.40 3.65
N SER A 96 1.69 -1.47 4.35
CA SER A 96 2.40 -1.43 5.63
C SER A 96 3.79 -2.04 5.48
N ARG A 97 4.74 -1.52 6.25
CA ARG A 97 6.06 -2.14 6.44
C ARG A 97 5.96 -3.23 7.50
N THR A 98 6.78 -4.26 7.39
CA THR A 98 6.87 -5.34 8.37
C THR A 98 8.33 -5.77 8.59
N GLY A 99 8.59 -6.39 9.75
CA GLY A 99 9.85 -7.06 10.02
C GLY A 99 10.03 -8.36 9.24
N CYS A 100 11.11 -9.10 9.56
CA CYS A 100 11.51 -10.32 8.88
C CYS A 100 10.46 -11.43 8.86
N TYR A 101 10.28 -12.04 7.68
CA TYR A 101 9.43 -13.22 7.46
C TYR A 101 10.17 -14.56 7.45
N GLY A 102 11.49 -14.59 7.71
CA GLY A 102 12.31 -15.80 7.55
C GLY A 102 12.45 -16.28 6.10
N ALA A 103 12.10 -15.44 5.12
CA ALA A 103 12.02 -15.76 3.70
C ALA A 103 13.17 -15.12 2.89
N CYS A 104 14.29 -14.77 3.53
CA CYS A 104 15.35 -13.93 2.96
C CYS A 104 15.98 -14.44 1.65
N ARG A 105 15.90 -15.73 1.34
CA ARG A 105 16.32 -16.32 0.05
C ARG A 105 15.59 -15.72 -1.15
N PHE A 106 14.40 -15.16 -0.91
CA PHE A 106 13.58 -14.47 -1.91
C PHE A 106 13.82 -12.97 -1.97
N ARG A 107 14.80 -12.45 -1.22
CA ARG A 107 15.11 -11.01 -1.11
C ARG A 107 13.90 -10.23 -0.60
N GLN A 108 13.52 -9.13 -1.26
CA GLN A 108 12.34 -8.35 -0.85
C GLN A 108 11.06 -9.17 -1.09
N VAL A 109 10.26 -9.31 -0.03
CA VAL A 109 9.04 -10.12 0.03
C VAL A 109 7.86 -9.23 0.37
N CYS A 110 6.74 -9.45 -0.30
CA CYS A 110 5.46 -8.79 -0.01
C CYS A 110 4.37 -9.84 0.20
N GLN A 111 3.65 -9.76 1.31
CA GLN A 111 2.43 -10.55 1.51
C GLN A 111 1.22 -9.74 1.06
N VAL A 112 0.34 -10.38 0.29
CA VAL A 112 -0.98 -9.86 -0.10
C VAL A 112 -2.02 -10.47 0.83
N THR A 113 -2.80 -9.62 1.48
CA THR A 113 -3.89 -10.01 2.38
C THR A 113 -5.15 -9.25 1.99
N GLU A 114 -6.27 -9.95 1.87
CA GLU A 114 -7.56 -9.35 1.55
C GLU A 114 -8.39 -9.15 2.82
N ASN A 115 -9.15 -8.06 2.88
CA ASN A 115 -10.13 -7.83 3.94
C ASN A 115 -11.40 -8.65 3.65
N THR A 116 -11.27 -9.97 3.81
CA THR A 116 -12.32 -10.94 3.48
C THR A 116 -13.61 -10.73 4.26
N GLN A 117 -13.55 -10.11 5.45
CA GLN A 117 -14.75 -9.74 6.21
C GLN A 117 -15.55 -8.61 5.56
N ALA A 118 -14.88 -7.64 4.93
CA ALA A 118 -15.54 -6.51 4.29
C ALA A 118 -15.89 -6.75 2.81
N ASN A 119 -15.04 -7.49 2.08
CA ASN A 119 -15.19 -7.68 0.63
C ASN A 119 -15.64 -9.10 0.21
N GLY A 120 -15.57 -10.10 1.10
CA GLY A 120 -15.96 -11.48 0.81
C GLY A 120 -15.08 -12.22 -0.21
N ASN A 121 -13.95 -11.65 -0.64
CA ASN A 121 -13.10 -12.22 -1.70
C ASN A 121 -11.79 -12.80 -1.13
N PRO A 122 -11.66 -14.13 -1.01
CA PRO A 122 -10.45 -14.76 -0.49
C PRO A 122 -9.39 -15.03 -1.56
N LYS A 123 -9.64 -14.77 -2.85
CA LYS A 123 -8.81 -15.30 -3.95
C LYS A 123 -7.36 -14.81 -3.93
N ASN A 124 -7.14 -13.58 -3.47
CA ASN A 124 -5.80 -12.98 -3.33
C ASN A 124 -5.29 -12.98 -1.88
N ASN A 125 -6.04 -13.60 -0.96
CA ASN A 125 -5.68 -13.62 0.45
C ASN A 125 -4.51 -14.58 0.71
N ALA A 126 -3.59 -14.14 1.57
CA ALA A 126 -2.42 -14.91 1.98
C ALA A 126 -1.48 -15.34 0.83
N LEU A 127 -1.42 -14.56 -0.25
CA LEU A 127 -0.43 -14.75 -1.30
C LEU A 127 0.91 -14.12 -0.90
N TRP A 128 2.00 -14.72 -1.34
CA TRP A 128 3.35 -14.27 -1.03
C TRP A 128 4.11 -14.01 -2.31
N LEU A 129 4.55 -12.77 -2.50
CA LEU A 129 5.34 -12.34 -3.65
C LEU A 129 6.83 -12.37 -3.30
N ARG A 130 7.65 -12.83 -4.23
CA ARG A 130 9.11 -12.83 -4.11
C ARG A 130 9.74 -11.81 -5.05
N HIS A 131 10.96 -11.42 -4.72
CA HIS A 131 11.79 -10.56 -5.54
C HIS A 131 11.11 -9.24 -5.94
N THR A 132 10.24 -8.70 -5.10
CA THR A 132 9.41 -7.52 -5.43
C THR A 132 10.23 -6.25 -5.70
N HIS A 133 11.46 -6.19 -5.22
CA HIS A 133 12.45 -5.17 -5.57
C HIS A 133 12.81 -5.08 -7.07
N ASN A 134 12.53 -6.13 -7.85
CA ASN A 134 12.79 -6.17 -9.28
C ASN A 134 11.57 -5.75 -10.12
N PHE A 135 10.41 -5.53 -9.48
CA PHE A 135 9.22 -5.15 -10.22
C PHE A 135 9.37 -3.71 -10.70
N SER A 136 9.08 -3.47 -11.97
CA SER A 136 8.95 -2.12 -12.51
C SER A 136 7.70 -1.44 -11.95
N ASP A 137 7.62 -0.12 -12.11
CA ASP A 137 6.45 0.64 -11.71
C ASP A 137 5.20 0.18 -12.49
N GLU A 138 5.34 -0.18 -13.76
CA GLU A 138 4.26 -0.75 -14.59
C GLU A 138 3.77 -2.09 -14.04
N GLN A 139 4.68 -2.97 -13.62
CA GLN A 139 4.31 -4.25 -12.99
C GLN A 139 3.56 -4.02 -11.67
N TRP A 140 3.98 -3.04 -10.88
CA TRP A 140 3.26 -2.65 -9.66
C TRP A 140 1.88 -2.06 -9.94
N ARG A 141 1.77 -1.16 -10.93
CA ARG A 141 0.49 -0.58 -11.36
C ARG A 141 -0.46 -1.67 -11.85
N GLU A 142 0.04 -2.61 -12.64
CA GLU A 142 -0.75 -3.75 -13.10
C GLU A 142 -1.22 -4.61 -11.92
N LEU A 143 -0.34 -4.92 -10.98
CA LEU A 143 -0.70 -5.65 -9.77
C LEU A 143 -1.79 -4.91 -8.97
N PHE A 144 -1.66 -3.60 -8.77
CA PHE A 144 -2.67 -2.80 -8.07
C PHE A 144 -4.01 -2.77 -8.81
N ARG A 145 -3.98 -2.70 -10.15
CA ARG A 145 -5.17 -2.78 -10.98
C ARG A 145 -5.87 -4.13 -10.81
N LEU A 146 -5.14 -5.24 -10.93
CA LEU A 146 -5.67 -6.60 -10.74
C LEU A 146 -6.33 -6.76 -9.36
N LEU A 147 -5.68 -6.28 -8.30
CA LEU A 147 -6.23 -6.29 -6.94
C LEU A 147 -7.51 -5.46 -6.83
N SER A 148 -7.54 -4.25 -7.40
CA SER A 148 -8.72 -3.38 -7.37
C SER A 148 -9.93 -4.00 -8.09
N GLU A 149 -9.68 -4.77 -9.14
CA GLU A 149 -10.67 -5.45 -9.99
C GLU A 149 -11.04 -6.87 -9.51
N ASP A 150 -10.58 -7.30 -8.33
CA ASP A 150 -10.82 -8.66 -7.80
C ASP A 150 -10.30 -9.80 -8.70
N LYS A 151 -9.32 -9.51 -9.55
CA LYS A 151 -8.71 -10.51 -10.43
C LYS A 151 -7.76 -11.40 -9.66
N PRO A 152 -7.86 -12.74 -9.78
CA PRO A 152 -6.96 -13.66 -9.08
C PRO A 152 -5.52 -13.50 -9.60
N LEU A 153 -4.59 -13.13 -8.72
CA LEU A 153 -3.20 -12.92 -9.12
C LEU A 153 -2.55 -14.21 -9.62
N LEU A 154 -2.93 -15.37 -9.08
CA LEU A 154 -2.43 -16.68 -9.51
C LEU A 154 -2.88 -17.08 -10.93
N GLU A 155 -3.94 -16.46 -11.46
CA GLU A 155 -4.40 -16.68 -12.84
C GLU A 155 -3.78 -15.66 -13.81
N ALA A 156 -3.44 -14.47 -13.30
CA ALA A 156 -2.99 -13.34 -14.12
C ALA A 156 -1.46 -13.19 -14.21
N LEU A 157 -0.71 -13.73 -13.24
CA LEU A 157 0.74 -13.61 -13.15
C LEU A 157 1.40 -14.98 -13.16
N ASP A 158 2.63 -15.03 -13.69
CA ASP A 158 3.42 -16.26 -13.72
C ASP A 158 3.73 -16.77 -12.30
N ALA A 159 3.73 -18.10 -12.15
CA ALA A 159 4.02 -18.77 -10.88
C ALA A 159 5.38 -18.36 -10.27
N GLU A 160 6.31 -17.87 -11.10
CA GLU A 160 7.62 -17.41 -10.64
C GLU A 160 7.58 -16.13 -9.80
N TYR A 161 6.48 -15.38 -9.79
CA TYR A 161 6.33 -14.21 -8.92
C TYR A 161 5.95 -14.58 -7.49
N PHE A 162 5.54 -15.84 -7.26
CA PHE A 162 5.01 -16.29 -5.99
C PHE A 162 6.00 -17.16 -5.22
N ILE A 163 5.89 -17.09 -3.89
CA ILE A 163 6.54 -18.02 -2.98
C ILE A 163 5.59 -19.19 -2.74
N PRO A 164 5.96 -20.44 -3.10
CA PRO A 164 5.16 -21.60 -2.75
C PRO A 164 5.21 -21.84 -1.23
N MET A 165 4.05 -22.00 -0.61
CA MET A 165 3.94 -22.48 0.77
C MET A 165 3.85 -24.00 0.77
N LYS A 166 4.83 -24.65 1.39
CA LYS A 166 4.82 -26.11 1.60
C LYS A 166 4.43 -26.39 3.05
N VAL A 167 3.41 -27.24 3.23
CA VAL A 167 3.10 -27.84 4.52
C VAL A 167 4.05 -29.03 4.70
N TYR A 168 4.79 -29.03 5.80
CA TYR A 168 5.63 -30.15 6.20
C TYR A 168 4.79 -31.03 7.12
N ASN A 169 4.70 -32.32 6.77
CA ASN A 169 4.08 -33.35 7.61
C ASN A 169 5.15 -34.08 8.40
#